data_AF-A0AAP4CH57-F1
#
_entry.id   AF-A0AAP4CH57-F1
#
_cell.length_a   1.000
_cell.length_b   1.000
_cell.length_c   1.000
_cell.angle_alpha   90.00
_cell.angle_beta   90.00
_cell.angle_gamma   90.00
#
_symmetry.space_group_name_H-M   'P 1'
#
loop_
_entity.id
_entity.type
_entity.pdbx_description
1 polymer ?
#
loop_
_entity_poly.entity_id
_entity_poly.type
_entity_poly.pdbx_seq_one_letter_code
_entity_poly.pdbx_strand_id
1 'polypeptide(L)'
;MTAEYSNALTLAVPTEFSFQENLRYLSRSNNECMFHIEDNKIYKVISVHDVNPLVAISMNTDGHIQIRFLEELYTSEESIHEAVANYVKDWFDLTTDLAPFYTLAKHDVLLQRPIEQYYGLRTLGIPDLFEALSWGIIGQQINLTYAYTLKRRLVEHFGNYVEWNDRKHWIFPSPETIANLHVEDLKNLKMTTRKCEYLIGIAKLITEGKLSKESLLQIQDVKQAEKQLTAIHGIGPWTANYVLMRCLRFPSAFPIDDVGLHNAIKYITGSESKPTKQEIKDFAANWMNWESYATFYLWRVLY
;
A
#
# COMPACT_ATOMS: atom_id res chain seq x y z
N MET A 1 30.97 -6.02 27.90
CA MET A 1 29.74 -5.21 27.93
C MET A 1 29.33 -4.95 26.50
N THR A 2 28.69 -5.92 25.88
CA THR A 2 27.96 -5.74 24.63
C THR A 2 26.77 -4.84 24.94
N ALA A 3 26.61 -3.74 24.21
CA ALA A 3 25.45 -2.88 24.36
C ALA A 3 24.20 -3.73 24.06
N GLU A 4 23.37 -3.98 25.07
CA GLU A 4 22.03 -4.51 24.89
C GLU A 4 21.23 -3.42 24.17
N TYR A 5 21.16 -3.50 22.84
CA TYR A 5 20.18 -2.73 22.12
C TYR A 5 18.79 -3.25 22.53
N SER A 6 17.91 -2.33 22.90
CA SER A 6 16.51 -2.64 23.16
C SER A 6 15.93 -3.35 21.93
N ASN A 7 15.25 -4.49 22.12
CA ASN A 7 14.52 -5.23 21.07
C ASN A 7 13.35 -4.41 20.46
N ALA A 8 13.31 -3.11 20.68
CA ALA A 8 12.27 -2.21 20.23
C ALA A 8 12.81 -0.86 19.76
N LEU A 9 12.26 -0.36 18.66
CA LEU A 9 12.44 0.97 18.10
C LEU A 9 11.21 1.84 18.38
N THR A 10 11.42 3.15 18.53
CA THR A 10 10.34 4.13 18.64
C THR A 10 10.41 5.12 17.49
N LEU A 11 9.28 5.33 16.81
CA LEU A 11 9.12 6.30 15.74
C LEU A 11 8.15 7.39 16.18
N ALA A 12 8.62 8.64 16.17
CA ALA A 12 7.74 9.79 16.30
C ALA A 12 6.72 9.79 15.15
N VAL A 13 5.51 10.27 15.46
CA VAL A 13 4.43 10.41 14.49
C VAL A 13 4.05 11.89 14.37
N PRO A 14 3.62 12.34 13.19
CA PRO A 14 3.14 13.71 13.00
C PRO A 14 1.85 13.96 13.80
N THR A 15 1.53 15.23 14.03
CA THR A 15 0.33 15.66 14.77
C THR A 15 -0.95 15.05 14.18
N GLU A 16 -1.08 15.09 12.86
CA GLU A 16 -2.22 14.53 12.14
C GLU A 16 -2.05 13.02 11.90
N PHE A 17 -1.94 12.23 12.97
CA PHE A 17 -1.81 10.78 12.90
C PHE A 17 -2.73 10.08 13.91
N SER A 18 -3.47 9.08 13.42
CA SER A 18 -4.28 8.20 14.26
C SER A 18 -3.95 6.75 13.95
N PHE A 19 -3.20 6.10 14.83
CA PHE A 19 -2.90 4.66 14.66
C PHE A 19 -4.18 3.83 14.58
N GLN A 20 -5.22 4.21 15.33
CA GLN A 20 -6.49 3.51 15.32
C GLN A 20 -7.21 3.62 13.97
N GLU A 21 -7.22 4.79 13.33
CA GLU A 21 -7.84 4.91 11.99
C GLU A 21 -7.06 4.13 10.94
N ASN A 22 -5.73 4.12 11.03
CA ASN A 22 -4.89 3.33 10.14
C ASN A 22 -5.07 1.81 10.38
N LEU A 23 -5.19 1.36 11.63
CA LEU A 23 -5.53 -0.03 11.97
C LEU A 23 -6.89 -0.42 11.40
N ARG A 24 -7.93 0.40 11.57
CA ARG A 24 -9.26 0.14 11.01
C ARG A 24 -9.22 -0.02 9.49
N TYR A 25 -8.45 0.80 8.79
CA TYR A 25 -8.25 0.66 7.35
C TYR A 25 -7.56 -0.67 6.99
N LEU A 26 -6.51 -1.05 7.74
CA LEU A 26 -5.80 -2.31 7.53
C LEU A 26 -6.69 -3.54 7.82
N SER A 27 -7.64 -3.43 8.75
CA SER A 27 -8.60 -4.47 9.13
C SER A 27 -9.80 -4.63 8.17
N ARG A 28 -9.82 -3.95 7.02
CA ARG A 28 -10.95 -3.99 6.07
C ARG A 28 -11.19 -5.36 5.39
N SER A 29 -10.26 -6.31 5.55
CA SER A 29 -10.39 -7.66 4.98
C SER A 29 -9.79 -8.71 5.91
N ASN A 30 -10.62 -9.66 6.32
CA ASN A 30 -10.19 -10.82 7.10
C ASN A 30 -9.30 -11.80 6.31
N ASN A 31 -9.19 -11.61 4.99
CA ASN A 31 -8.43 -12.47 4.10
C ASN A 31 -7.05 -11.89 3.73
N GLU A 32 -6.66 -10.76 4.32
CA GLU A 32 -5.28 -10.28 4.29
C GLU A 32 -4.33 -11.37 4.83
N CYS A 33 -3.16 -11.51 4.19
CA CYS A 33 -2.16 -12.54 4.51
C CYS A 33 -0.77 -11.97 4.77
N MET A 34 -0.54 -10.69 4.43
CA MET A 34 0.77 -10.03 4.53
C MET A 34 1.08 -9.47 5.93
N PHE A 35 0.07 -9.46 6.81
CA PHE A 35 0.17 -9.11 8.21
C PHE A 35 -1.08 -9.64 8.92
N HIS A 36 -1.02 -9.70 10.25
CA HIS A 36 -2.24 -9.88 11.06
C HIS A 36 -2.28 -8.83 12.17
N ILE A 37 -3.49 -8.59 12.67
CA ILE A 37 -3.75 -7.62 13.73
C ILE A 37 -4.37 -8.36 14.91
N GLU A 38 -3.77 -8.19 16.08
CA GLU A 38 -4.22 -8.78 17.36
C GLU A 38 -3.89 -7.80 18.49
N ASP A 39 -4.84 -7.56 19.40
CA ASP A 39 -4.69 -6.65 20.54
C ASP A 39 -4.12 -5.26 20.20
N ASN A 40 -4.61 -4.65 19.11
CA ASN A 40 -4.12 -3.37 18.57
C ASN A 40 -2.63 -3.37 18.18
N LYS A 41 -2.08 -4.54 17.85
CA LYS A 41 -0.72 -4.69 17.32
C LYS A 41 -0.76 -5.30 15.93
N ILE A 42 0.10 -4.82 15.06
CA ILE A 42 0.31 -5.37 13.72
C ILE A 42 1.54 -6.25 13.75
N TYR A 43 1.40 -7.48 13.28
CA TYR A 43 2.50 -8.42 13.17
C TYR A 43 2.80 -8.66 11.70
N LYS A 44 4.03 -8.35 11.28
CA LYS A 44 4.43 -8.37 9.88
C LYS A 44 5.90 -8.73 9.74
N VAL A 45 6.21 -9.53 8.72
CA VAL A 45 7.58 -9.69 8.25
C VAL A 45 7.94 -8.52 7.34
N ILE A 46 9.07 -7.88 7.62
CA ILE A 46 9.59 -6.75 6.83
C ILE A 46 10.94 -7.18 6.24
N SER A 47 10.95 -7.57 4.97
CA SER A 47 12.18 -7.99 4.29
C SER A 47 13.11 -6.80 4.04
N VAL A 48 14.34 -6.85 4.55
CA VAL A 48 15.39 -5.82 4.42
C VAL A 48 16.75 -6.48 4.33
N HIS A 49 17.68 -5.99 3.50
CA HIS A 49 19.07 -6.48 3.42
C HIS A 49 19.21 -8.01 3.43
N ASP A 50 18.37 -8.72 2.66
CA ASP A 50 18.30 -10.19 2.54
C ASP A 50 17.84 -10.95 3.79
N VAL A 51 17.45 -10.24 4.86
CA VAL A 51 16.85 -10.83 6.06
C VAL A 51 15.36 -10.52 6.15
N ASN A 52 14.66 -11.24 7.04
CA ASN A 52 13.21 -11.20 7.14
C ASN A 52 12.73 -11.02 8.59
N PRO A 53 13.05 -9.89 9.26
CA PRO A 53 12.63 -9.66 10.63
C PRO A 53 11.09 -9.68 10.76
N LEU A 54 10.60 -10.55 11.65
CA LEU A 54 9.24 -10.48 12.14
C LEU A 54 9.13 -9.42 13.25
N VAL A 55 8.26 -8.44 13.06
CA VAL A 55 8.05 -7.34 14.01
C VAL A 55 6.60 -7.24 14.48
N ALA A 56 6.42 -6.76 15.72
CA ALA A 56 5.16 -6.28 16.25
C ALA A 56 5.15 -4.75 16.31
N ILE A 57 4.19 -4.11 15.69
CA ILE A 57 4.05 -2.66 15.57
C ILE A 57 2.81 -2.21 16.36
N SER A 58 2.98 -1.25 17.27
CA SER A 58 1.90 -0.76 18.14
C SER A 58 2.15 0.70 18.54
N MET A 59 1.23 1.32 19.28
CA MET A 59 1.48 2.61 19.92
C MET A 59 2.00 2.42 21.34
N ASN A 60 3.03 3.18 21.71
CA ASN A 60 3.47 3.28 23.10
C ASN A 60 2.62 4.29 23.88
N THR A 61 2.90 4.41 25.19
CA THR A 61 2.20 5.32 26.11
C THR A 61 2.41 6.80 25.80
N ASP A 62 3.49 7.14 25.09
CA ASP A 62 3.85 8.51 24.74
C ASP A 62 3.25 8.97 23.39
N GLY A 63 2.42 8.13 22.77
CA GLY A 63 1.79 8.45 21.49
C GLY A 63 2.72 8.32 20.30
N HIS A 64 3.71 7.42 20.35
CA HIS A 64 4.62 7.09 19.26
C HIS A 64 4.47 5.64 18.81
N ILE A 65 4.85 5.35 17.56
CA ILE A 65 4.87 3.97 17.08
C ILE A 65 6.06 3.26 17.73
N GLN A 66 5.80 2.11 18.36
CA GLN A 66 6.80 1.17 18.83
C GLN A 66 6.85 -0.05 17.90
N ILE A 67 8.06 -0.39 17.44
CA ILE A 67 8.33 -1.57 16.62
C ILE A 67 9.18 -2.53 17.45
N ARG A 68 8.65 -3.69 17.81
CA ARG A 68 9.36 -4.73 18.57
C ARG A 68 9.78 -5.87 17.64
N PHE A 69 11.06 -6.21 17.62
CA PHE A 69 11.58 -7.38 16.93
C PHE A 69 11.24 -8.64 17.75
N LEU A 70 10.69 -9.66 17.09
CA LEU A 70 10.22 -10.88 17.77
C LEU A 70 11.25 -12.03 17.75
N GLU A 71 12.30 -11.88 16.95
CA GLU A 71 13.44 -12.81 16.86
C GLU A 71 14.70 -12.11 17.37
N GLU A 72 15.47 -12.77 18.22
CA GLU A 72 16.67 -12.20 18.87
C GLU A 72 17.82 -11.93 17.87
N LEU A 73 17.82 -12.58 16.71
CA LEU A 73 18.89 -12.47 15.72
C LEU A 73 19.07 -11.05 15.18
N TYR A 74 18.03 -10.21 15.20
CA TYR A 74 18.02 -8.91 14.53
C TYR A 74 18.12 -7.72 15.47
N THR A 75 18.21 -7.95 16.78
CA THR A 75 18.05 -6.90 17.79
C THR A 75 19.29 -6.03 17.97
N SER A 76 20.44 -6.45 17.44
CA SER A 76 21.73 -5.76 17.59
C SER A 76 22.28 -5.15 16.29
N GLU A 77 21.55 -5.21 15.18
CA GLU A 77 22.01 -4.71 13.88
C GLU A 77 21.36 -3.36 13.53
N GLU A 78 22.14 -2.28 13.70
CA GLU A 78 21.68 -0.90 13.48
C GLU A 78 21.14 -0.67 12.05
N SER A 79 21.78 -1.27 11.03
CA SER A 79 21.33 -1.18 9.64
C SER A 79 19.96 -1.82 9.41
N ILE A 80 19.69 -2.98 10.01
CA ILE A 80 18.38 -3.63 9.96
C ILE A 80 17.33 -2.75 10.66
N HIS A 81 17.68 -2.22 11.83
CA HIS A 81 16.80 -1.32 12.58
C HIS A 81 16.42 -0.08 11.77
N GLU A 82 17.39 0.57 11.12
CA GLU A 82 17.15 1.73 10.26
C GLU A 82 16.27 1.35 9.05
N ALA A 83 16.56 0.24 8.38
CA ALA A 83 15.80 -0.20 7.22
C ALA A 83 14.33 -0.53 7.58
N VAL A 84 14.10 -1.21 8.71
CA VAL A 84 12.74 -1.48 9.23
C VAL A 84 12.04 -0.19 9.62
N ALA A 85 12.72 0.75 10.30
CA ALA A 85 12.16 2.05 10.62
C ALA A 85 11.73 2.81 9.37
N ASN A 86 12.56 2.82 8.33
CA ASN A 86 12.27 3.47 7.06
C ASN A 86 11.12 2.79 6.31
N TYR A 87 11.04 1.46 6.33
CA TYR A 87 9.88 0.73 5.80
C TYR A 87 8.59 1.14 6.49
N VAL A 88 8.57 1.21 7.84
CA VAL A 88 7.37 1.60 8.60
C VAL A 88 7.01 3.06 8.35
N LYS A 89 7.99 3.97 8.26
CA LYS A 89 7.75 5.37 7.87
C LYS A 89 7.11 5.49 6.49
N ASP A 90 7.64 4.77 5.49
CA ASP A 90 7.03 4.74 4.15
C ASP A 90 5.65 4.11 4.23
N TRP A 91 5.48 2.94 4.86
CA TRP A 91 4.21 2.23 4.93
C TRP A 91 3.08 3.07 5.56
N PHE A 92 3.35 3.80 6.64
CA PHE A 92 2.38 4.67 7.30
C PHE A 92 2.36 6.12 6.78
N ASP A 93 3.22 6.47 5.82
CA ASP A 93 3.37 7.84 5.32
C ASP A 93 3.57 8.88 6.43
N LEU A 94 4.54 8.61 7.31
CA LEU A 94 4.79 9.42 8.50
C LEU A 94 5.49 10.75 8.17
N THR A 95 5.97 10.93 6.94
CA THR A 95 6.76 12.10 6.53
C THR A 95 5.95 13.16 5.80
N THR A 96 4.77 12.84 5.26
CA THR A 96 3.92 13.83 4.59
C THR A 96 3.29 14.78 5.61
N ASP A 97 3.43 16.08 5.41
CA ASP A 97 2.70 17.10 6.18
C ASP A 97 1.26 17.19 5.67
N LEU A 98 0.29 16.81 6.50
CA LEU A 98 -1.13 16.83 6.13
C LEU A 98 -1.85 18.11 6.51
N ALA A 99 -1.22 19.06 7.21
CA ALA A 99 -1.86 20.30 7.57
C ALA A 99 -2.44 21.06 6.35
N PRO A 100 -1.74 21.15 5.18
CA PRO A 100 -2.30 21.77 3.99
C PRO A 100 -3.49 20.99 3.41
N PHE A 101 -3.44 19.66 3.44
CA PHE A 101 -4.55 18.80 3.01
C PHE A 101 -5.81 19.05 3.85
N TYR A 102 -5.70 19.04 5.18
CA TYR A 102 -6.84 19.28 6.06
C TYR A 102 -7.40 20.69 5.91
N THR A 103 -6.54 21.69 5.70
CA THR A 103 -6.97 23.08 5.46
C THR A 103 -7.85 23.19 4.23
N LEU A 104 -7.44 22.55 3.12
CA LEU A 104 -8.20 22.48 1.89
C LEU A 104 -9.49 21.67 2.07
N ALA A 105 -9.38 20.45 2.58
CA ALA A 105 -10.47 19.50 2.68
C ALA A 105 -11.60 19.97 3.61
N LYS A 106 -11.32 20.84 4.59
CA LYS A 106 -12.33 21.44 5.47
C LYS A 106 -13.37 22.28 4.71
N HIS A 107 -13.03 22.78 3.54
CA HIS A 107 -13.91 23.59 2.70
C HIS A 107 -14.41 22.84 1.45
N ASP A 108 -14.00 21.58 1.28
CA ASP A 108 -14.38 20.76 0.14
C ASP A 108 -15.67 19.98 0.42
N VAL A 109 -16.61 20.03 -0.52
CA VAL A 109 -17.95 19.46 -0.37
C VAL A 109 -17.96 17.93 -0.23
N LEU A 110 -16.95 17.25 -0.76
CA LEU A 110 -16.82 15.79 -0.68
C LEU A 110 -15.94 15.36 0.50
N LEU A 111 -14.94 16.17 0.88
CA LEU A 111 -13.94 15.77 1.86
C LEU A 111 -14.20 16.26 3.29
N GLN A 112 -14.97 17.34 3.50
CA GLN A 112 -15.16 17.94 4.83
C GLN A 112 -15.60 16.90 5.88
N ARG A 113 -16.62 16.10 5.58
CA ARG A 113 -17.09 15.06 6.51
C ARG A 113 -16.09 13.90 6.66
N PRO A 114 -15.55 13.31 5.57
CA PRO A 114 -14.51 12.28 5.69
C PRO A 114 -13.30 12.68 6.54
N ILE A 115 -12.80 13.92 6.42
CA ILE A 115 -11.62 14.32 7.19
C ILE A 115 -11.91 14.48 8.68
N GLU A 116 -13.14 14.86 9.05
CA GLU A 116 -13.58 14.92 10.46
C GLU A 116 -13.77 13.51 11.02
N GLN A 117 -14.38 12.61 10.25
CA GLN A 117 -14.68 11.25 10.68
C GLN A 117 -13.43 10.36 10.79
N TYR A 118 -12.46 10.56 9.89
CA TYR A 118 -11.26 9.73 9.77
C TYR A 118 -9.97 10.53 10.01
N TYR A 119 -10.02 11.53 10.89
CA TYR A 119 -8.86 12.37 11.20
C TYR A 119 -7.65 11.52 11.62
N GLY A 120 -6.48 11.86 11.07
CA GLY A 120 -5.24 11.12 11.26
C GLY A 120 -5.07 9.85 10.40
N LEU A 121 -6.02 9.54 9.51
CA LEU A 121 -5.85 8.49 8.50
C LEU A 121 -4.74 8.89 7.52
N ARG A 122 -3.79 7.98 7.31
CA ARG A 122 -2.70 8.14 6.35
C ARG A 122 -2.97 7.30 5.11
N THR A 123 -2.36 7.65 3.99
CA THR A 123 -2.39 6.76 2.81
C THR A 123 -1.49 5.57 3.11
N LEU A 124 -2.06 4.42 3.52
CA LEU A 124 -1.28 3.22 3.79
C LEU A 124 -0.57 2.73 2.53
N GLY A 125 0.76 2.67 2.55
CA GLY A 125 1.56 2.38 1.38
C GLY A 125 1.60 0.91 0.99
N ILE A 126 2.27 0.65 -0.14
CA ILE A 126 2.85 -0.65 -0.49
C ILE A 126 4.30 -0.33 -0.89
N PRO A 127 5.25 -0.36 0.06
CA PRO A 127 6.62 0.12 -0.20
C PRO A 127 7.35 -0.62 -1.31
N ASP A 128 7.09 -1.93 -1.48
CA ASP A 128 7.67 -2.73 -2.54
C ASP A 128 6.95 -2.51 -3.88
N LEU A 129 7.72 -2.18 -4.93
CA LEU A 129 7.16 -1.87 -6.25
C LEU A 129 6.51 -3.09 -6.90
N PHE A 130 7.12 -4.27 -6.75
CA PHE A 130 6.60 -5.48 -7.37
C PHE A 130 5.28 -5.92 -6.72
N GLU A 131 5.18 -5.85 -5.39
CA GLU A 131 3.94 -6.07 -4.63
C GLU A 131 2.85 -5.07 -5.04
N ALA A 132 3.20 -3.77 -5.19
CA ALA A 132 2.25 -2.74 -5.58
C ALA A 132 1.68 -2.95 -6.98
N LEU A 133 2.55 -3.25 -7.95
CA LEU A 133 2.17 -3.57 -9.33
C LEU A 133 1.33 -4.85 -9.38
N SER A 134 1.77 -5.89 -8.68
CA SER A 134 1.08 -7.17 -8.61
C SER A 134 -0.31 -7.04 -8.02
N TRP A 135 -0.46 -6.30 -6.91
CA TRP A 135 -1.76 -6.01 -6.32
C TRP A 135 -2.69 -5.27 -7.28
N GLY A 136 -2.16 -4.28 -8.00
CA GLY A 136 -2.89 -3.57 -9.05
C GLY A 136 -3.39 -4.51 -10.15
N ILE A 137 -2.53 -5.40 -10.67
CA ILE A 137 -2.90 -6.39 -11.71
C ILE A 137 -3.92 -7.41 -11.18
N ILE A 138 -3.68 -7.95 -9.98
CA ILE A 138 -4.56 -8.93 -9.34
C ILE A 138 -5.97 -8.35 -9.19
N GLY A 139 -6.09 -7.08 -8.79
CA GLY A 139 -7.36 -6.37 -8.60
C GLY A 139 -8.13 -6.02 -9.87
N GLN A 140 -7.52 -6.12 -11.07
CA GLN A 140 -8.20 -5.71 -12.32
C GLN A 140 -9.48 -6.50 -12.57
N GLN A 141 -10.56 -5.78 -12.92
CA GLN A 141 -11.85 -6.34 -13.38
C GLN A 141 -12.53 -7.31 -12.38
N ILE A 142 -12.21 -7.24 -11.10
CA ILE A 142 -12.81 -8.07 -10.04
C ILE A 142 -13.14 -7.24 -8.80
N ASN A 143 -13.94 -7.80 -7.88
CA ASN A 143 -14.17 -7.16 -6.59
C ASN A 143 -12.98 -7.36 -5.63
N LEU A 144 -12.92 -6.52 -4.60
CA LEU A 144 -11.84 -6.48 -3.62
C LEU A 144 -11.69 -7.81 -2.86
N THR A 145 -12.80 -8.43 -2.46
CA THR A 145 -12.80 -9.71 -1.74
C THR A 145 -12.11 -10.81 -2.55
N TYR A 146 -12.41 -10.93 -3.84
CA TYR A 146 -11.76 -11.91 -4.71
C TYR A 146 -10.30 -11.57 -4.99
N ALA A 147 -9.94 -10.27 -5.06
CA ALA A 147 -8.55 -9.84 -5.18
C ALA A 147 -7.71 -10.30 -3.97
N TYR A 148 -8.24 -10.19 -2.74
CA TYR A 148 -7.59 -10.75 -1.55
C TYR A 148 -7.43 -12.27 -1.63
N THR A 149 -8.43 -13.00 -2.15
CA THR A 149 -8.31 -14.46 -2.36
C THR A 149 -7.19 -14.80 -3.34
N LEU A 150 -7.10 -14.10 -4.46
CA LEU A 150 -6.03 -14.32 -5.44
C LEU A 150 -4.65 -13.95 -4.88
N LYS A 151 -4.55 -12.84 -4.12
CA LYS A 151 -3.31 -12.45 -3.44
C LYS A 151 -2.86 -13.54 -2.46
N ARG A 152 -3.75 -14.00 -1.58
CA ARG A 152 -3.42 -15.05 -0.61
C ARG A 152 -2.92 -16.31 -1.32
N ARG A 153 -3.61 -16.77 -2.36
CA ARG A 153 -3.16 -17.94 -3.14
C ARG A 153 -1.78 -17.74 -3.76
N LEU A 154 -1.49 -16.56 -4.29
CA LEU A 154 -0.18 -16.24 -4.85
C LEU A 154 0.91 -16.29 -3.78
N VAL A 155 0.66 -15.64 -2.64
CA VAL A 155 1.60 -15.54 -1.52
C VAL A 155 1.82 -16.88 -0.84
N GLU A 156 0.77 -17.66 -0.56
CA GLU A 156 0.90 -18.95 0.12
C GLU A 156 1.55 -20.03 -0.77
N HIS A 157 1.48 -19.88 -2.10
CA HIS A 157 2.02 -20.86 -3.03
C HIS A 157 3.45 -20.54 -3.52
N PHE A 158 3.77 -19.24 -3.70
CA PHE A 158 5.06 -18.82 -4.26
C PHE A 158 5.85 -17.90 -3.33
N GLY A 159 5.26 -17.43 -2.23
CA GLY A 159 5.94 -16.63 -1.22
C GLY A 159 6.70 -17.48 -0.20
N ASN A 160 7.57 -16.81 0.56
CA ASN A 160 8.25 -17.39 1.72
C ASN A 160 7.48 -17.07 3.00
N TYR A 161 7.91 -17.62 4.13
CA TYR A 161 7.34 -17.28 5.43
C TYR A 161 8.37 -17.41 6.55
N VAL A 162 8.11 -16.66 7.63
CA VAL A 162 8.72 -16.88 8.95
C VAL A 162 7.69 -17.56 9.83
N GLU A 163 8.09 -18.62 10.53
CA GLU A 163 7.23 -19.31 11.49
C GLU A 163 7.48 -18.79 12.90
N TRP A 164 6.42 -18.37 13.59
CA TRP A 164 6.49 -17.87 14.95
C TRP A 164 5.18 -18.20 15.68
N ASN A 165 5.27 -18.74 16.90
CA ASN A 165 4.11 -19.19 17.70
C ASN A 165 3.11 -20.04 16.89
N ASP A 166 3.60 -21.09 16.23
CA ASP A 166 2.80 -22.03 15.42
C ASP A 166 1.98 -21.35 14.30
N ARG A 167 2.38 -20.15 13.88
CA ARG A 167 1.76 -19.37 12.79
C ARG A 167 2.79 -19.02 11.73
N LYS A 168 2.37 -19.10 10.46
CA LYS A 168 3.14 -18.60 9.32
C LYS A 168 2.89 -17.12 9.11
N HIS A 169 3.97 -16.34 9.08
CA HIS A 169 3.97 -14.94 8.68
C HIS A 169 4.55 -14.82 7.28
N TRP A 170 3.70 -14.49 6.32
CA TRP A 170 4.05 -14.57 4.91
C TRP A 170 4.87 -13.37 4.41
N ILE A 171 5.74 -13.68 3.46
CA ILE A 171 6.54 -12.75 2.66
C ILE A 171 6.03 -12.85 1.23
N PHE A 172 5.88 -11.71 0.55
CA PHE A 172 5.39 -11.66 -0.82
C PHE A 172 6.41 -12.36 -1.74
N PRO A 173 5.98 -13.10 -2.79
CA PRO A 173 6.92 -13.73 -3.71
C PRO A 173 7.85 -12.70 -4.36
N SER A 174 9.13 -13.05 -4.50
CA SER A 174 10.10 -12.16 -5.15
C SER A 174 9.84 -12.09 -6.66
N PRO A 175 10.27 -11.00 -7.33
CA PRO A 175 10.18 -10.93 -8.78
C PRO A 175 10.98 -12.05 -9.46
N GLU A 176 12.10 -12.51 -8.90
CA GLU A 176 12.87 -13.65 -9.42
C GLU A 176 12.06 -14.94 -9.39
N THR A 177 11.30 -15.20 -8.31
CA THR A 177 10.41 -16.36 -8.24
C THR A 177 9.36 -16.30 -9.36
N ILE A 178 8.68 -15.16 -9.51
CA ILE A 178 7.58 -15.03 -10.48
C ILE A 178 8.08 -14.98 -11.93
N ALA A 179 9.25 -14.40 -12.19
CA ALA A 179 9.83 -14.30 -13.54
C ALA A 179 10.15 -15.67 -14.16
N ASN A 180 10.43 -16.67 -13.32
CA ASN A 180 10.76 -18.04 -13.71
C ASN A 180 9.52 -18.94 -13.92
N LEU A 181 8.31 -18.45 -13.62
CA LEU A 181 7.08 -19.23 -13.79
C LEU A 181 6.60 -19.26 -15.24
N HIS A 182 5.82 -20.28 -15.55
CA HIS A 182 4.98 -20.34 -16.74
C HIS A 182 3.55 -19.88 -16.42
N VAL A 183 2.83 -19.48 -17.47
CA VAL A 183 1.43 -19.01 -17.34
C VAL A 183 0.52 -20.06 -16.67
N GLU A 184 0.75 -21.35 -16.91
CA GLU A 184 -0.05 -22.42 -16.31
C GLU A 184 0.12 -22.52 -14.79
N ASP A 185 1.29 -22.20 -14.25
CA ASP A 185 1.55 -22.22 -12.80
C ASP A 185 0.63 -21.23 -12.06
N LEU A 186 0.46 -20.03 -12.62
CA LEU A 186 -0.42 -19.00 -12.08
C LEU A 186 -1.90 -19.24 -12.39
N LYS A 187 -2.23 -19.85 -13.54
CA LYS A 187 -3.61 -20.22 -13.87
C LYS A 187 -4.20 -21.24 -12.90
N ASN A 188 -3.36 -22.13 -12.34
CA ASN A 188 -3.79 -23.06 -11.29
C ASN A 188 -4.35 -22.33 -10.05
N LEU A 189 -3.95 -21.07 -9.81
CA LEU A 189 -4.48 -20.22 -8.74
C LEU A 189 -5.81 -19.52 -9.09
N LYS A 190 -6.40 -19.84 -10.25
CA LYS A 190 -7.63 -19.24 -10.81
C LYS A 190 -7.47 -17.78 -11.27
N MET A 191 -6.25 -17.40 -11.68
CA MET A 191 -6.00 -16.16 -12.41
C MET A 191 -6.31 -16.32 -13.90
N THR A 192 -6.67 -15.22 -14.57
CA THR A 192 -6.83 -15.23 -16.04
C THR A 192 -5.47 -15.31 -16.71
N THR A 193 -5.40 -15.87 -17.92
CA THR A 193 -4.16 -15.93 -18.73
C THR A 193 -3.48 -14.57 -18.82
N ARG A 194 -4.24 -13.49 -19.07
CA ARG A 194 -3.72 -12.13 -19.14
C ARG A 194 -3.05 -11.66 -17.85
N LYS A 195 -3.68 -11.87 -16.69
CA LYS A 195 -3.06 -11.52 -15.40
C LYS A 195 -1.76 -12.29 -15.17
N CYS A 196 -1.71 -13.56 -15.57
CA CYS A 196 -0.50 -14.39 -15.47
C CYS A 196 0.62 -13.82 -16.36
N GLU A 197 0.33 -13.52 -17.62
CA GLU A 197 1.27 -12.89 -18.56
C GLU A 197 1.80 -11.55 -18.01
N TYR A 198 0.92 -10.72 -17.42
CA TYR A 198 1.30 -9.41 -16.89
C TYR A 198 2.20 -9.54 -15.67
N LEU A 199 1.86 -10.41 -14.70
CA LEU A 199 2.68 -10.65 -13.51
C LEU A 199 4.08 -11.17 -13.87
N ILE A 200 4.16 -12.15 -14.76
CA ILE A 200 5.45 -12.69 -15.25
C ILE A 200 6.22 -11.61 -16.01
N GLY A 201 5.53 -10.82 -16.85
CA GLY A 201 6.12 -9.73 -17.63
C GLY A 201 6.74 -8.64 -16.76
N ILE A 202 6.01 -8.15 -15.75
CA ILE A 202 6.55 -7.13 -14.83
C ILE A 202 7.69 -7.69 -13.97
N ALA A 203 7.60 -8.95 -13.56
CA ALA A 203 8.64 -9.62 -12.79
C ALA A 203 9.95 -9.66 -13.60
N LYS A 204 9.87 -10.06 -14.88
CA LYS A 204 11.02 -10.06 -15.80
C LYS A 204 11.63 -8.68 -15.99
N LEU A 205 10.81 -7.64 -16.19
CA LEU A 205 11.31 -6.26 -16.34
C LEU A 205 12.09 -5.80 -15.11
N ILE A 206 11.65 -6.18 -13.90
CA ILE A 206 12.35 -5.86 -12.65
C ILE A 206 13.65 -6.66 -12.55
N THR A 207 13.62 -7.98 -12.77
CA THR A 207 14.83 -8.83 -12.68
C THR A 207 15.89 -8.50 -13.74
N GLU A 208 15.46 -7.97 -14.89
CA GLU A 208 16.36 -7.51 -15.96
C GLU A 208 16.87 -6.07 -15.75
N GLY A 209 16.48 -5.40 -14.66
CA GLY A 209 16.89 -4.02 -14.36
C GLY A 209 16.26 -2.95 -15.25
N LYS A 210 15.19 -3.28 -15.99
CA LYS A 210 14.47 -2.35 -16.90
C LYS A 210 13.38 -1.55 -16.20
N LEU A 211 13.02 -1.94 -14.98
CA LEU A 211 12.02 -1.28 -14.14
C LEU A 211 12.48 -1.34 -12.68
N SER A 212 12.52 -0.21 -11.98
CA SER A 212 12.83 -0.16 -10.55
C SER A 212 12.09 0.97 -9.84
N LYS A 213 11.95 0.89 -8.52
CA LYS A 213 11.31 1.96 -7.73
C LYS A 213 12.11 3.25 -7.84
N GLU A 214 13.43 3.14 -7.78
CA GLU A 214 14.37 4.25 -7.84
C GLU A 214 14.27 4.99 -9.16
N SER A 215 14.22 4.27 -10.29
CA SER A 215 14.12 4.89 -11.62
C SER A 215 12.80 5.65 -11.80
N LEU A 216 11.70 5.15 -11.24
CA LEU A 216 10.40 5.84 -11.27
C LEU A 216 10.38 7.07 -10.34
N LEU A 217 11.00 7.00 -9.16
CA LEU A 217 11.08 8.13 -8.22
C LEU A 217 11.92 9.30 -8.77
N GLN A 218 12.86 9.04 -9.68
CA GLN A 218 13.60 10.12 -10.37
C GLN A 218 12.71 10.93 -11.33
N ILE A 219 11.55 10.41 -11.72
CA ILE A 219 10.61 11.08 -12.62
C ILE A 219 9.70 11.99 -11.79
N GLN A 220 10.10 13.24 -11.58
CA GLN A 220 9.33 14.15 -10.71
C GLN A 220 7.94 14.51 -11.26
N ASP A 221 7.71 14.36 -12.57
CA ASP A 221 6.41 14.65 -13.20
C ASP A 221 5.49 13.42 -13.23
N VAL A 222 4.33 13.53 -12.58
CA VAL A 222 3.35 12.43 -12.46
C VAL A 222 2.88 11.91 -13.81
N LYS A 223 2.72 12.77 -14.82
CA LYS A 223 2.23 12.37 -16.15
C LYS A 223 3.30 11.58 -16.91
N GLN A 224 4.56 11.97 -16.79
CA GLN A 224 5.69 11.22 -17.35
C GLN A 224 5.82 9.86 -16.67
N ALA A 225 5.70 9.80 -15.34
CA ALA A 225 5.76 8.55 -14.59
C ALA A 225 4.57 7.62 -14.96
N GLU A 226 3.37 8.17 -15.09
CA GLU A 226 2.18 7.44 -15.59
C GLU A 226 2.43 6.91 -17.00
N LYS A 227 2.97 7.74 -17.91
CA LYS A 227 3.28 7.34 -19.29
C LYS A 227 4.29 6.18 -19.34
N GLN A 228 5.30 6.20 -18.48
CA GLN A 228 6.28 5.11 -18.41
C GLN A 228 5.65 3.81 -17.90
N LEU A 229 4.82 3.89 -16.85
CA LEU A 229 4.11 2.72 -16.33
C LEU A 229 3.11 2.16 -17.34
N THR A 230 2.34 3.01 -18.01
CA THR A 230 1.33 2.59 -18.99
C THR A 230 1.91 2.07 -20.31
N ALA A 231 3.20 2.27 -20.57
CA ALA A 231 3.90 1.63 -21.67
C ALA A 231 4.14 0.13 -21.43
N ILE A 232 4.02 -0.34 -20.19
CA ILE A 232 4.19 -1.75 -19.84
C ILE A 232 2.90 -2.51 -20.15
N HIS A 233 3.03 -3.60 -20.90
CA HIS A 233 1.89 -4.43 -21.28
C HIS A 233 1.15 -4.96 -20.04
N GLY A 234 -0.14 -4.65 -19.93
CA GLY A 234 -1.00 -5.03 -18.81
C GLY A 234 -1.18 -3.98 -17.72
N ILE A 235 -0.47 -2.85 -17.80
CA ILE A 235 -0.65 -1.71 -16.89
C ILE A 235 -1.47 -0.64 -17.60
N GLY A 236 -2.72 -0.47 -17.14
CA GLY A 236 -3.58 0.64 -17.58
C GLY A 236 -3.42 1.89 -16.71
N PRO A 237 -4.03 3.03 -17.11
CA PRO A 237 -3.98 4.29 -16.36
C PRO A 237 -4.36 4.17 -14.89
N TRP A 238 -5.38 3.34 -14.59
CA TRP A 238 -5.79 3.07 -13.21
C TRP A 238 -4.69 2.38 -12.39
N THR A 239 -4.09 1.31 -12.92
CA THR A 239 -3.00 0.59 -12.22
C THR A 239 -1.77 1.48 -12.04
N ALA A 240 -1.42 2.26 -13.07
CA ALA A 240 -0.32 3.21 -13.00
C ALA A 240 -0.53 4.24 -11.88
N ASN A 241 -1.68 4.93 -11.88
CA ASN A 241 -2.00 5.91 -10.85
C ASN A 241 -2.11 5.29 -9.45
N TYR A 242 -2.64 4.07 -9.33
CA TYR A 242 -2.66 3.35 -8.07
C TYR A 242 -1.24 3.11 -7.51
N VAL A 243 -0.28 2.70 -8.35
CA VAL A 243 1.11 2.50 -7.94
C VAL A 243 1.79 3.82 -7.62
N LEU A 244 1.59 4.85 -8.45
CA LEU A 244 2.13 6.19 -8.20
C LEU A 244 1.66 6.73 -6.85
N MET A 245 0.38 6.54 -6.52
CA MET A 245 -0.22 6.94 -5.25
C MET A 245 0.28 6.09 -4.07
N ARG A 246 0.20 4.76 -4.17
CA ARG A 246 0.36 3.85 -3.01
C ARG A 246 1.79 3.39 -2.76
N CYS A 247 2.65 3.40 -3.77
CA CYS A 247 4.05 2.96 -3.65
C CYS A 247 5.02 4.14 -3.79
N LEU A 248 4.77 5.05 -4.73
CA LEU A 248 5.70 6.12 -5.08
C LEU A 248 5.36 7.48 -4.46
N ARG A 249 4.25 7.59 -3.72
CA ARG A 249 3.84 8.78 -2.97
C ARG A 249 3.63 10.03 -3.82
N PHE A 250 3.23 9.88 -5.08
CA PHE A 250 2.89 11.03 -5.93
C PHE A 250 1.57 11.66 -5.45
N PRO A 251 1.59 12.88 -4.91
CA PRO A 251 0.38 13.52 -4.37
C PRO A 251 -0.72 13.73 -5.42
N SER A 252 -0.32 14.00 -6.68
CA SER A 252 -1.23 14.19 -7.81
C SER A 252 -1.58 12.94 -8.60
N ALA A 253 -1.16 11.75 -8.14
CA ALA A 253 -1.63 10.53 -8.77
C ALA A 253 -3.15 10.41 -8.57
N PHE A 254 -3.88 10.22 -9.66
CA PHE A 254 -5.33 10.31 -9.65
C PHE A 254 -5.97 9.21 -10.50
N PRO A 255 -6.37 8.07 -9.90
CA PRO A 255 -7.05 7.01 -10.62
C PRO A 255 -8.53 7.39 -10.85
N ILE A 256 -8.78 8.37 -11.73
CA ILE A 256 -10.11 8.97 -11.98
C ILE A 256 -11.19 7.96 -12.39
N ASP A 257 -10.79 6.84 -12.98
CA ASP A 257 -11.69 5.75 -13.40
C ASP A 257 -11.91 4.70 -12.31
N ASP A 258 -11.43 4.94 -11.09
CA ASP A 258 -11.60 4.04 -9.97
C ASP A 258 -13.07 3.88 -9.57
N VAL A 259 -13.53 2.63 -9.56
CA VAL A 259 -14.92 2.30 -9.23
C VAL A 259 -15.26 2.68 -7.78
N GLY A 260 -14.29 2.57 -6.86
CA GLY A 260 -14.44 2.98 -5.48
C GLY A 260 -14.64 4.50 -5.35
N LEU A 261 -13.84 5.30 -6.06
CA LEU A 261 -13.99 6.75 -6.11
C LEU A 261 -15.38 7.15 -6.63
N HIS A 262 -15.81 6.55 -7.74
CA HIS A 262 -17.16 6.81 -8.30
C HIS A 262 -18.27 6.44 -7.33
N ASN A 263 -18.14 5.30 -6.65
CA ASN A 263 -19.12 4.84 -5.66
C ASN A 263 -19.13 5.75 -4.42
N ALA A 264 -17.97 6.21 -3.96
CA ALA A 264 -17.84 7.10 -2.81
C ALA A 264 -18.49 8.45 -3.08
N ILE A 265 -18.21 9.05 -4.25
CA ILE A 265 -18.83 10.32 -4.64
C ILE A 265 -20.35 10.16 -4.71
N LYS A 266 -20.85 9.12 -5.40
CA LYS A 266 -22.28 8.82 -5.46
C LYS A 266 -22.90 8.69 -4.06
N TYR A 267 -22.23 7.99 -3.14
CA TYR A 267 -22.69 7.80 -1.77
C TYR A 267 -22.78 9.13 -1.01
N ILE A 268 -21.76 9.98 -1.11
CA ILE A 268 -21.70 11.26 -0.40
C ILE A 268 -22.72 12.26 -0.95
N THR A 269 -22.87 12.33 -2.28
CA THR A 269 -23.81 13.26 -2.93
C THR A 269 -25.25 12.78 -2.87
N GLY A 270 -25.49 11.50 -2.54
CA GLY A 270 -26.83 10.89 -2.58
C GLY A 270 -27.41 10.78 -4.00
N SER A 271 -26.57 10.85 -5.03
CA SER A 271 -27.01 10.81 -6.43
C SER A 271 -27.52 9.42 -6.82
N GLU A 272 -28.50 9.35 -7.73
CA GLU A 272 -29.01 8.06 -8.24
C GLU A 272 -28.00 7.36 -9.17
N SER A 273 -27.26 8.14 -9.95
CA SER A 273 -26.23 7.68 -10.88
C SER A 273 -24.81 7.92 -10.35
N LYS A 274 -23.83 7.24 -10.96
CA LYS A 274 -22.40 7.55 -10.74
C LYS A 274 -22.06 8.88 -11.42
N PRO A 275 -21.12 9.66 -10.86
CA PRO A 275 -20.66 10.88 -11.52
C PRO A 275 -19.97 10.56 -12.85
N THR A 276 -20.13 11.46 -13.81
CA THR A 276 -19.35 11.50 -15.04
C THR A 276 -17.90 11.87 -14.74
N LYS A 277 -16.98 11.55 -15.65
CA LYS A 277 -15.58 11.98 -15.51
C LYS A 277 -15.42 13.50 -15.44
N GLN A 278 -16.33 14.27 -16.07
CA GLN A 278 -16.27 15.72 -16.02
C GLN A 278 -16.64 16.23 -14.63
N GLU A 279 -17.72 15.73 -14.02
CA GLU A 279 -18.09 16.07 -12.65
C GLU A 279 -16.96 15.72 -11.65
N ILE A 280 -16.30 14.58 -11.82
CA ILE A 280 -15.14 14.21 -10.98
C ILE A 280 -13.99 15.21 -11.17
N LYS A 281 -13.72 15.68 -12.39
CA LYS A 281 -12.70 16.71 -12.63
C LYS A 281 -13.08 18.04 -12.00
N ASP A 282 -14.36 18.40 -12.03
CA ASP A 282 -14.85 19.64 -11.45
C ASP A 282 -14.68 19.63 -9.92
N PHE A 283 -14.95 18.48 -9.26
CA PHE A 283 -14.60 18.29 -7.85
C PHE A 283 -13.09 18.35 -7.61
N ALA A 284 -12.32 17.59 -8.42
CA ALA A 284 -10.87 17.48 -8.26
C ALA A 284 -10.10 18.77 -8.57
N ALA A 285 -10.72 19.77 -9.21
CA ALA A 285 -10.11 21.09 -9.41
C ALA A 285 -9.68 21.75 -8.09
N ASN A 286 -10.36 21.43 -6.99
CA ASN A 286 -10.00 21.91 -5.66
C ASN A 286 -8.98 21.02 -4.94
N TRP A 287 -8.56 19.89 -5.51
CA TRP A 287 -7.68 18.90 -4.88
C TRP A 287 -6.24 18.98 -5.40
N MET A 288 -5.84 20.08 -6.03
CA MET A 288 -4.53 20.17 -6.68
C MET A 288 -3.40 19.79 -5.71
N ASN A 289 -2.59 18.82 -6.13
CA ASN A 289 -1.49 18.24 -5.34
C ASN A 289 -1.94 17.49 -4.08
N TRP A 290 -3.19 17.03 -4.06
CA TRP A 290 -3.79 16.22 -2.99
C TRP A 290 -4.76 15.17 -3.52
N GLU A 291 -4.81 14.96 -4.83
CA GLU A 291 -5.74 14.04 -5.50
C GLU A 291 -5.63 12.61 -4.96
N SER A 292 -4.42 12.17 -4.63
CA SER A 292 -4.17 10.88 -3.97
C SER A 292 -4.82 10.79 -2.60
N TYR A 293 -4.60 11.78 -1.74
CA TYR A 293 -5.17 11.79 -0.38
C TYR A 293 -6.70 11.97 -0.41
N ALA A 294 -7.22 12.83 -1.28
CA ALA A 294 -8.65 12.97 -1.52
C ALA A 294 -9.27 11.62 -1.92
N THR A 295 -8.67 10.95 -2.91
CA THR A 295 -9.11 9.62 -3.35
C THR A 295 -9.09 8.61 -2.19
N PHE A 296 -8.02 8.59 -1.38
CA PHE A 296 -7.88 7.66 -0.26
C PHE A 296 -8.94 7.87 0.83
N TYR A 297 -9.21 9.13 1.19
CA TYR A 297 -10.26 9.47 2.15
C TYR A 297 -11.66 9.11 1.62
N LEU A 298 -11.92 9.35 0.34
CA LEU A 298 -13.19 8.99 -0.28
C LEU A 298 -13.41 7.47 -0.30
N TRP A 299 -12.37 6.66 -0.55
CA TRP A 299 -12.47 5.21 -0.42
C TRP A 299 -12.90 4.75 0.97
N ARG A 300 -12.49 5.47 2.03
CA ARG A 300 -12.77 5.08 3.41
C ARG A 300 -14.26 5.15 3.74
N VAL A 301 -15.03 5.97 3.04
CA VAL A 301 -16.46 6.18 3.29
C VAL A 301 -17.31 4.96 2.90
N LEU A 302 -16.75 3.98 2.17
CA LEU A 302 -17.47 2.80 1.69
C LEU A 302 -17.47 1.61 2.66
N TYR A 303 -16.72 1.67 3.77
CA TYR A 303 -16.58 0.58 4.76
C TYR A 303 -16.07 1.11 6.11
#